data_AF-A0A966JCY8-F1
#
_entry.id   AF-A0A966JCY8-F1
#
_cell.length_a   1.000
_cell.length_b   1.000
_cell.length_c   1.000
_cell.angle_alpha   90.00
_cell.angle_beta   90.00
_cell.angle_gamma   90.00
#
_symmetry.space_group_name_H-M   'P 1'
#
loop_
_entity.id
_entity.type
_entity.pdbx_description
1 polymer ?
#
loop_
_entity_poly.entity_id
_entity_poly.type
_entity_poly.pdbx_seq_one_letter_code
_entity_poly.pdbx_strand_id
1 'polypeptide(L)'
;MKGSGSAYFDGNSYLTGTGINLDTKSFSISFWSYATSYNTNFNNMNIPFKFIFSTNYPFNPNVQHTFLVIHFDLMNNKLVFGFPSAPNTKIFSTSTITNDINTWVHYCCIYDHANSKLEIYKNGILDNSLTTPTINYVSSSSIYNIGNTGAQYENFIGYLDDFRIFVGTSLNATQVLNLYTTNTITTASINNTNAFKIKTKYISNNFTSNYELQLLPYNITSNKADYKLKIVNDKTLVSRNILNLTDSGNIGINIDNPQSLLHLHNNNNLGEVKISLTDGNTGTNNNDGFAIIKDSNEKCSIWNYENTSLVLGTNNLERITVLNNGNVGIGTTLPTEKLDVNGNINVTEILKGGVNISNIFVTSNILQTNTTLNYNNLVNKPWINDSPNNNIYYTSGNVGIGTT
;
A
#
# COMPACT_ATOMS: atom_id res chain seq x y z
N MET A 1 12.87 -16.36 -3.49
CA MET A 1 12.96 -16.94 -4.84
C MET A 1 13.72 -18.25 -4.73
N LYS A 2 13.26 -19.35 -5.34
CA LYS A 2 14.04 -20.59 -5.46
C LYS A 2 14.73 -20.57 -6.82
N GLY A 3 16.05 -20.64 -6.88
CA GLY A 3 16.81 -20.76 -8.13
C GLY A 3 17.21 -19.46 -8.84
N SER A 4 16.68 -18.30 -8.42
CA SER A 4 17.21 -17.00 -8.85
C SER A 4 18.20 -16.48 -7.80
N GLY A 5 19.50 -16.58 -8.09
CA GLY A 5 20.58 -16.21 -7.17
C GLY A 5 21.26 -17.37 -6.43
N SER A 6 20.92 -18.62 -6.78
CA SER A 6 21.56 -19.80 -6.20
C SER A 6 23.03 -19.92 -6.62
N ALA A 7 23.87 -20.44 -5.71
CA ALA A 7 25.25 -20.79 -6.00
C ALA A 7 25.32 -22.21 -6.57
N TYR A 8 25.96 -22.36 -7.72
CA TYR A 8 26.25 -23.66 -8.32
C TYR A 8 27.58 -24.22 -7.81
N PHE A 9 27.57 -25.48 -7.39
CA PHE A 9 28.72 -26.26 -6.98
C PHE A 9 28.93 -27.37 -8.01
N ASP A 10 30.11 -27.39 -8.63
CA ASP A 10 30.47 -28.30 -9.73
C ASP A 10 31.14 -29.60 -9.25
N GLY A 11 31.23 -29.81 -7.93
CA GLY A 11 31.97 -30.92 -7.33
C GLY A 11 33.46 -30.65 -7.11
N ASN A 12 33.96 -29.45 -7.44
CA ASN A 12 35.32 -29.00 -7.14
C ASN A 12 35.33 -27.70 -6.34
N SER A 13 34.34 -26.85 -6.57
CA SER A 13 34.17 -25.55 -5.95
C SER A 13 33.50 -25.67 -4.59
N TYR A 14 33.92 -24.83 -3.65
CA TYR A 14 33.31 -24.70 -2.33
C TYR A 14 33.49 -23.28 -1.81
N LEU A 15 32.69 -22.91 -0.82
CA LEU A 15 32.82 -21.64 -0.11
C LEU A 15 33.42 -21.89 1.27
N THR A 16 34.32 -21.00 1.70
CA THR A 16 34.86 -21.00 3.07
C THR A 16 34.56 -19.66 3.72
N GLY A 17 34.20 -19.68 5.00
CA GLY A 17 33.93 -18.48 5.79
C GLY A 17 34.53 -18.57 7.18
N THR A 18 34.60 -17.44 7.87
CA THR A 18 35.08 -17.33 9.26
C THR A 18 34.07 -16.58 10.12
N GLY A 19 34.27 -16.56 11.44
CA GLY A 19 33.53 -15.68 12.36
C GLY A 19 32.22 -16.24 12.92
N ILE A 20 31.90 -17.52 12.66
CA ILE A 20 30.76 -18.20 13.28
C ILE A 20 31.27 -19.05 14.46
N ASN A 21 30.70 -18.85 15.65
CA ASN A 21 31.00 -19.63 16.85
C ASN A 21 29.74 -20.39 17.30
N LEU A 22 29.73 -21.70 17.03
CA LEU A 22 28.65 -22.63 17.39
C LEU A 22 28.91 -23.38 18.70
N ASP A 23 30.04 -23.12 19.36
CA ASP A 23 30.52 -23.89 20.51
C ASP A 23 29.52 -23.80 21.67
N THR A 24 29.19 -24.95 22.25
CA THR A 24 28.30 -25.12 23.41
C THR A 24 26.95 -24.40 23.31
N LYS A 25 26.46 -24.17 22.09
CA LYS A 25 25.21 -23.45 21.81
C LYS A 25 24.23 -24.32 21.03
N SER A 26 22.94 -24.05 21.23
CA SER A 26 21.93 -24.47 20.25
C SER A 26 22.14 -23.69 18.95
N PHE A 27 21.90 -24.31 17.81
CA PHE A 27 21.96 -23.63 16.52
C PHE A 27 21.04 -24.28 15.49
N SER A 28 20.71 -23.52 14.45
CA SER A 28 19.92 -24.01 13.32
C SER A 28 20.59 -23.62 12.00
N ILE A 29 20.61 -24.53 11.03
CA ILE A 29 21.18 -24.29 9.69
C ILE A 29 20.09 -24.59 8.67
N SER A 30 19.67 -23.58 7.92
CA SER A 30 18.59 -23.65 6.93
C SER A 30 19.12 -23.34 5.53
N PHE A 31 18.71 -24.11 4.54
CA PHE A 31 19.11 -23.88 3.14
C PHE A 31 18.13 -24.54 2.17
N TRP A 32 18.09 -24.04 0.95
CA TRP A 32 17.52 -24.75 -0.19
C TRP A 32 18.63 -25.51 -0.91
N SER A 33 18.33 -26.73 -1.34
CA SER A 33 19.25 -27.58 -2.08
C SER A 33 18.58 -28.14 -3.33
N TYR A 34 19.32 -28.19 -4.43
CA TYR A 34 18.99 -28.89 -5.66
C TYR A 34 20.20 -29.74 -6.05
N ALA A 35 20.22 -31.00 -5.61
CA ALA A 35 21.29 -31.93 -5.97
C ALA A 35 21.11 -32.40 -7.42
N THR A 36 22.13 -32.29 -8.26
CA THR A 36 22.02 -32.67 -9.69
C THR A 36 22.57 -34.07 -9.98
N SER A 37 23.42 -34.60 -9.10
CA SER A 37 23.92 -35.97 -9.20
C SER A 37 24.39 -36.50 -7.85
N TYR A 38 24.28 -37.81 -7.67
CA TYR A 38 24.85 -38.54 -6.55
C TYR A 38 25.90 -39.53 -7.06
N ASN A 39 26.88 -39.05 -7.83
CA ASN A 39 27.97 -39.91 -8.31
C ASN A 39 28.89 -40.29 -7.14
N THR A 40 28.97 -41.58 -6.84
CA THR A 40 29.85 -42.12 -5.80
C THR A 40 31.27 -42.37 -6.29
N ASN A 41 31.52 -42.39 -7.60
CA ASN A 41 32.84 -42.64 -8.17
C ASN A 41 33.59 -41.34 -8.45
N PHE A 42 34.71 -41.16 -7.75
CA PHE A 42 35.67 -40.09 -7.99
C PHE A 42 37.07 -40.70 -8.07
N ASN A 43 37.78 -40.56 -9.20
CA ASN A 43 39.12 -41.13 -9.42
C ASN A 43 39.26 -42.62 -9.01
N ASN A 44 38.28 -43.46 -9.37
CA ASN A 44 38.20 -44.89 -9.00
C ASN A 44 38.07 -45.17 -7.50
N MET A 45 37.79 -44.17 -6.67
CA MET A 45 37.39 -44.34 -5.27
C MET A 45 35.88 -44.21 -5.13
N ASN A 46 35.27 -45.11 -4.35
CA ASN A 46 33.86 -45.07 -4.01
C ASN A 46 33.66 -44.19 -2.76
N ILE A 47 33.24 -42.94 -2.98
CA ILE A 47 32.99 -41.94 -1.94
C ILE A 47 31.47 -41.77 -1.81
N PRO A 48 30.85 -42.35 -0.77
CA PRO A 48 29.40 -42.37 -0.64
C PRO A 48 28.83 -41.10 0.00
N PHE A 49 29.64 -40.04 0.19
CA PHE A 49 29.23 -38.83 0.90
C PHE A 49 29.48 -37.57 0.07
N LYS A 50 28.52 -36.64 0.07
CA LYS A 50 28.64 -35.31 -0.56
C LYS A 50 28.28 -34.23 0.45
N PHE A 51 29.24 -33.41 0.85
CA PHE A 51 29.09 -32.50 1.98
C PHE A 51 28.49 -31.16 1.57
N ILE A 52 27.46 -30.76 2.29
CA ILE A 52 26.76 -29.48 2.15
C ILE A 52 27.39 -28.44 3.07
N PHE A 53 27.69 -28.83 4.30
CA PHE A 53 28.25 -27.94 5.31
C PHE A 53 29.19 -28.71 6.21
N SER A 54 30.25 -28.05 6.63
CA SER A 54 31.12 -28.54 7.68
C SER A 54 31.74 -27.41 8.48
N THR A 55 32.11 -27.70 9.72
CA THR A 55 32.99 -26.84 10.52
C THR A 55 34.38 -27.46 10.54
N ASN A 56 35.45 -26.74 10.19
CA ASN A 56 36.87 -27.14 10.27
C ASN A 56 37.33 -28.61 10.01
N TYR A 57 38.25 -28.77 9.07
CA TYR A 57 39.10 -29.96 8.86
C TYR A 57 40.58 -29.54 8.98
N PRO A 58 41.49 -30.34 9.62
CA PRO A 58 41.33 -31.76 9.94
C PRO A 58 40.71 -32.04 11.32
N PHE A 59 39.91 -33.12 11.35
CA PHE A 59 39.34 -33.73 12.55
C PHE A 59 40.44 -34.18 13.53
N ASN A 60 40.32 -33.85 14.82
CA ASN A 60 41.19 -34.38 15.87
C ASN A 60 40.56 -35.66 16.46
N PRO A 61 41.13 -36.85 16.22
CA PRO A 61 40.56 -38.12 16.69
C PRO A 61 40.56 -38.29 18.21
N ASN A 62 41.29 -37.44 18.93
CA ASN A 62 41.48 -37.54 20.37
C ASN A 62 40.61 -36.55 21.16
N VAL A 63 39.85 -35.68 20.49
CA VAL A 63 38.99 -34.67 21.13
C VAL A 63 37.54 -34.88 20.69
N GLN A 64 36.63 -34.90 21.66
CA GLN A 64 35.21 -35.11 21.41
C GLN A 64 34.59 -33.94 20.66
N HIS A 65 33.72 -34.25 19.70
CA HIS A 65 32.77 -33.36 19.04
C HIS A 65 33.37 -32.03 18.57
N THR A 66 34.49 -32.10 17.84
CA THR A 66 35.14 -30.92 17.24
C THR A 66 34.76 -30.67 15.78
N PHE A 67 33.95 -31.57 15.20
CA PHE A 67 33.60 -31.57 13.78
C PHE A 67 32.09 -31.69 13.66
N LEU A 68 31.47 -30.81 12.87
CA LEU A 68 30.04 -30.85 12.54
C LEU A 68 29.91 -31.00 11.03
N VAL A 69 29.00 -31.85 10.58
CA VAL A 69 28.76 -32.07 9.15
C VAL A 69 27.28 -32.14 8.80
N ILE A 70 26.97 -31.65 7.61
CA ILE A 70 25.74 -31.94 6.87
C ILE A 70 26.18 -32.53 5.53
N HIS A 71 25.76 -33.74 5.20
CA HIS A 71 26.09 -34.38 3.93
C HIS A 71 24.94 -35.23 3.40
N PHE A 72 24.94 -35.49 2.10
CA PHE A 72 24.13 -36.54 1.51
C PHE A 72 24.89 -37.87 1.57
N ASP A 73 24.28 -38.88 2.19
CA ASP A 73 24.68 -40.28 2.07
C ASP A 73 24.04 -40.86 0.81
N LEU A 74 24.88 -41.09 -0.19
CA LEU A 74 24.51 -41.54 -1.52
C LEU A 74 24.18 -43.04 -1.59
N MET A 75 24.61 -43.84 -0.62
CA MET A 75 24.26 -45.27 -0.58
C MET A 75 22.82 -45.46 -0.10
N ASN A 76 22.36 -44.57 0.77
CA ASN A 76 21.05 -44.66 1.41
C ASN A 76 20.04 -43.61 0.90
N ASN A 77 20.48 -42.66 0.07
CA ASN A 77 19.71 -41.51 -0.41
C ASN A 77 19.09 -40.71 0.75
N LYS A 78 19.94 -40.25 1.67
CA LYS A 78 19.52 -39.53 2.88
C LYS A 78 20.40 -38.32 3.14
N LEU A 79 19.82 -37.28 3.74
CA LEU A 79 20.58 -36.21 4.36
C LEU A 79 20.99 -36.63 5.77
N VAL A 80 22.26 -36.46 6.10
CA VAL A 80 22.85 -36.78 7.40
C VAL A 80 23.34 -35.49 8.04
N PHE A 81 22.98 -35.28 9.30
CA PHE A 81 23.39 -34.13 10.10
C PHE A 81 23.88 -34.58 11.48
N GLY A 82 25.09 -34.14 11.85
CA GLY A 82 25.59 -34.38 13.20
C GLY A 82 27.10 -34.36 13.31
N PHE A 83 27.62 -35.12 14.27
CA PHE A 83 28.99 -35.04 14.74
C PHE A 83 29.71 -36.39 14.54
N PRO A 84 30.70 -36.46 13.62
CA PRO A 84 31.39 -37.70 13.26
C PRO A 84 32.54 -38.09 14.20
N SER A 85 32.77 -37.38 15.32
CA SER A 85 33.97 -37.52 16.16
C SER A 85 34.00 -38.77 17.06
N ALA A 86 35.16 -39.41 17.13
CA ALA A 86 35.59 -40.42 18.12
C ALA A 86 36.04 -39.77 19.45
N PRO A 87 36.18 -40.49 20.59
CA PRO A 87 36.13 -41.95 20.77
C PRO A 87 34.75 -42.55 21.04
N ASN A 88 33.73 -41.75 21.34
CA ASN A 88 32.37 -42.24 21.55
C ASN A 88 31.54 -42.10 20.26
N THR A 89 30.78 -43.13 19.93
CA THR A 89 30.02 -43.39 18.70
C THR A 89 29.56 -42.15 17.94
N LYS A 90 29.79 -42.12 16.62
CA LYS A 90 29.28 -41.08 15.70
C LYS A 90 27.79 -40.80 15.97
N ILE A 91 27.43 -39.52 16.11
CA ILE A 91 26.05 -39.13 16.42
C ILE A 91 25.46 -38.39 15.22
N PHE A 92 24.47 -39.00 14.57
CA PHE A 92 23.82 -38.43 13.40
C PHE A 92 22.31 -38.55 13.49
N SER A 93 21.62 -37.43 13.25
CA SER A 93 20.26 -37.47 12.75
C SER A 93 20.32 -37.72 11.25
N THR A 94 19.45 -38.61 10.75
CA THR A 94 19.41 -38.96 9.33
C THR A 94 17.98 -38.78 8.85
N SER A 95 17.81 -38.15 7.69
CA SER A 95 16.48 -37.96 7.11
C SER A 95 15.83 -39.31 6.77
N THR A 96 14.51 -39.29 6.59
CA THR A 96 13.81 -40.41 5.97
C THR A 96 14.27 -40.61 4.51
N ILE A 97 13.90 -41.74 3.88
CA ILE A 97 14.35 -42.10 2.52
C ILE A 97 13.81 -41.09 1.51
N THR A 98 14.68 -40.47 0.70
CA THR A 98 14.22 -39.46 -0.26
C THR A 98 14.98 -39.49 -1.59
N ASN A 99 14.26 -39.39 -2.71
CA ASN A 99 14.85 -39.24 -4.05
C ASN A 99 14.87 -37.75 -4.45
N ASP A 100 15.68 -36.98 -3.74
CA ASP A 100 15.69 -35.51 -3.84
C ASP A 100 16.55 -34.97 -5.00
N ILE A 101 17.09 -35.85 -5.84
CA ILE A 101 17.84 -35.48 -7.05
C ILE A 101 16.93 -34.71 -8.01
N ASN A 102 17.47 -33.66 -8.62
CA ASN A 102 16.80 -32.82 -9.60
C ASN A 102 15.51 -32.15 -9.07
N THR A 103 15.41 -31.97 -7.75
CA THR A 103 14.30 -31.27 -7.11
C THR A 103 14.80 -30.27 -6.07
N TRP A 104 14.11 -29.12 -5.97
CA TRP A 104 14.40 -28.13 -4.92
C TRP A 104 13.79 -28.59 -3.61
N VAL A 105 14.63 -28.81 -2.61
CA VAL A 105 14.22 -29.20 -1.26
C VAL A 105 14.75 -28.21 -0.25
N HIS A 106 13.90 -27.78 0.68
CA HIS A 106 14.31 -27.00 1.83
C HIS A 106 14.66 -27.93 2.98
N TYR A 107 15.83 -27.74 3.57
CA TYR A 107 16.22 -28.42 4.79
C TYR A 107 16.51 -27.41 5.88
N CYS A 108 16.15 -27.79 7.12
CA CYS A 108 16.61 -27.09 8.31
C CYS A 108 17.12 -28.12 9.33
N CYS A 109 18.42 -28.08 9.60
CA CYS A 109 19.11 -28.93 10.56
C CYS A 109 19.26 -28.19 11.88
N ILE A 110 18.80 -28.76 12.98
CA ILE A 110 18.72 -28.10 14.28
C ILE A 110 19.45 -28.93 15.32
N TYR A 111 20.42 -28.31 15.98
CA TYR A 111 20.99 -28.83 17.22
C TYR A 111 20.41 -28.04 18.40
N ASP A 112 19.64 -28.72 19.24
CA ASP A 112 19.16 -28.17 20.49
C ASP A 112 20.04 -28.68 21.63
N HIS A 113 21.01 -27.86 22.03
CA HIS A 113 21.94 -28.16 23.11
C HIS A 113 21.22 -28.32 24.45
N ALA A 114 20.22 -27.48 24.74
CA ALA A 114 19.50 -27.50 26.01
C ALA A 114 18.70 -28.79 26.22
N ASN A 115 18.13 -29.34 25.13
CA ASN A 115 17.32 -30.55 25.17
C ASN A 115 18.04 -31.80 24.63
N SER A 116 19.32 -31.67 24.24
CA SER A 116 20.14 -32.72 23.63
C SER A 116 19.44 -33.41 22.46
N LYS A 117 19.05 -32.63 21.45
CA LYS A 117 18.38 -33.14 20.23
C LYS A 117 19.10 -32.73 18.95
N LEU A 118 19.07 -33.62 17.97
CA LEU A 118 19.39 -33.34 16.56
C LEU A 118 18.16 -33.56 15.69
N GLU A 119 17.67 -32.49 15.07
CA GLU A 119 16.46 -32.52 14.27
C GLU A 119 16.75 -32.15 12.82
N ILE A 120 16.05 -32.81 11.91
CA ILE A 120 16.02 -32.48 10.49
C ILE A 120 14.59 -32.15 10.15
N TYR A 121 14.38 -30.96 9.62
CA TYR A 121 13.15 -30.57 8.96
C TYR A 121 13.35 -30.62 7.45
N LYS A 122 12.33 -31.09 6.73
CA LYS A 122 12.26 -31.11 5.28
C LYS A 122 11.00 -30.39 4.83
N ASN A 123 11.15 -29.43 3.92
CA ASN A 123 10.06 -28.63 3.36
C ASN A 123 9.13 -28.03 4.43
N GLY A 124 9.74 -27.51 5.51
CA GLY A 124 9.01 -26.88 6.62
C GLY A 124 8.44 -27.84 7.67
N ILE A 125 8.52 -29.16 7.49
CA ILE A 125 7.94 -30.18 8.38
C ILE A 125 9.06 -30.98 9.05
N LEU A 126 8.86 -31.38 10.32
CA LEU A 126 9.82 -32.23 11.03
C LEU A 126 9.90 -33.60 10.32
N ASP A 127 11.09 -33.98 9.88
CA ASP A 127 11.35 -35.24 9.18
C ASP A 127 11.96 -36.29 10.13
N ASN A 128 12.94 -35.89 10.94
CA ASN A 128 13.54 -36.75 11.96
C ASN A 128 13.94 -35.96 13.21
N SER A 129 13.82 -36.57 14.38
CA SER A 129 14.28 -36.02 15.67
C SER A 129 15.00 -37.13 16.45
N LEU A 130 16.29 -36.93 16.69
CA LEU A 130 17.13 -37.84 17.45
C LEU A 130 17.44 -37.22 18.81
N THR A 131 17.11 -37.92 19.89
CA THR A 131 17.65 -37.60 21.22
C THR A 131 19.08 -38.11 21.32
N THR A 132 20.00 -37.24 21.75
CA THR A 132 21.42 -37.54 21.89
C THR A 132 21.83 -37.46 23.36
N PRO A 133 22.97 -38.06 23.75
CA PRO A 133 23.69 -37.60 24.95
C PRO A 133 24.02 -36.11 24.84
N THR A 134 24.29 -35.43 25.95
CA THR A 134 24.75 -34.03 25.91
C THR A 134 26.05 -33.93 25.13
N ILE A 135 26.04 -33.14 24.05
CA ILE A 135 27.18 -32.97 23.15
C ILE A 135 27.86 -31.66 23.50
N ASN A 136 29.05 -31.74 24.10
CA ASN A 136 29.91 -30.58 24.31
C ASN A 136 30.65 -30.25 23.01
N TYR A 137 29.91 -29.74 22.03
CA TYR A 137 30.49 -29.37 20.75
C TYR A 137 31.39 -28.13 20.91
N VAL A 138 32.64 -28.26 20.49
CA VAL A 138 33.64 -27.17 20.49
C VAL A 138 34.41 -27.22 19.18
N SER A 139 34.14 -26.26 18.29
CA SER A 139 34.93 -26.07 17.08
C SER A 139 36.34 -25.62 17.45
N SER A 140 37.35 -26.30 16.92
CA SER A 140 38.76 -25.90 17.09
C SER A 140 39.13 -24.66 16.26
N SER A 141 38.20 -24.13 15.43
CA SER A 141 38.34 -22.89 14.69
C SER A 141 36.97 -22.32 14.30
N SER A 142 36.88 -21.01 14.08
CA SER A 142 35.67 -20.35 13.56
C SER A 142 35.47 -20.53 12.04
N ILE A 143 36.20 -21.46 11.39
CA ILE A 143 36.14 -21.70 9.95
C ILE A 143 35.02 -22.70 9.65
N TYR A 144 34.22 -22.39 8.63
CA TYR A 144 33.22 -23.29 8.09
C TYR A 144 33.30 -23.35 6.56
N ASN A 145 32.91 -24.48 6.01
CA ASN A 145 32.84 -24.71 4.57
C ASN A 145 31.40 -25.01 4.15
N ILE A 146 31.01 -24.49 2.98
CA ILE A 146 29.77 -24.84 2.30
C ILE A 146 30.14 -25.54 0.99
N GLY A 147 29.57 -26.72 0.78
CA GLY A 147 29.86 -27.59 -0.36
C GLY A 147 31.08 -28.50 -0.20
N ASN A 148 31.74 -28.53 0.97
CA ASN A 148 32.91 -29.38 1.25
C ASN A 148 33.16 -29.57 2.77
N THR A 149 34.00 -30.54 3.15
CA THR A 149 34.72 -30.69 4.43
C THR A 149 36.05 -29.93 4.50
N GLY A 150 36.62 -29.54 3.36
CA GLY A 150 38.01 -29.07 3.24
C GLY A 150 38.97 -30.15 2.74
N ALA A 151 38.48 -31.38 2.52
CA ALA A 151 39.17 -32.43 1.79
C ALA A 151 38.79 -32.40 0.30
N GLN A 152 39.64 -32.90 -0.61
CA GLN A 152 39.47 -32.65 -2.05
C GLN A 152 38.41 -33.50 -2.77
N TYR A 153 37.71 -34.42 -2.09
CA TYR A 153 37.03 -35.53 -2.78
C TYR A 153 35.55 -35.75 -2.43
N GLU A 154 34.97 -34.91 -1.58
CA GLU A 154 33.63 -35.14 -1.01
C GLU A 154 32.65 -33.98 -1.28
N ASN A 155 32.92 -33.19 -2.33
CA ASN A 155 32.23 -31.93 -2.58
C ASN A 155 30.80 -32.10 -3.09
N PHE A 156 29.93 -31.16 -2.76
CA PHE A 156 28.56 -31.10 -3.27
C PHE A 156 28.52 -30.81 -4.78
N ILE A 157 27.55 -31.41 -5.47
CA ILE A 157 27.25 -31.15 -6.88
C ILE A 157 25.78 -30.75 -7.00
N GLY A 158 25.53 -29.51 -7.39
CA GLY A 158 24.18 -28.97 -7.50
C GLY A 158 24.11 -27.50 -7.14
N TYR A 159 22.91 -27.04 -6.76
CA TYR A 159 22.67 -25.66 -6.37
C TYR A 159 22.31 -25.56 -4.89
N LEU A 160 22.89 -24.59 -4.20
CA LEU A 160 22.44 -24.16 -2.87
C LEU A 160 21.92 -22.73 -2.95
N ASP A 161 20.87 -22.45 -2.20
CA ASP A 161 20.23 -21.13 -2.17
C ASP A 161 19.77 -20.80 -0.74
N ASP A 162 19.71 -19.52 -0.42
CA ASP A 162 19.22 -18.97 0.85
C ASP A 162 19.79 -19.67 2.10
N PHE A 163 21.12 -19.86 2.12
CA PHE A 163 21.83 -20.53 3.20
C PHE A 163 21.94 -19.62 4.43
N ARG A 164 21.41 -20.08 5.57
CA ARG A 164 21.31 -19.32 6.82
C ARG A 164 21.78 -20.14 8.01
N ILE A 165 22.56 -19.52 8.90
CA ILE A 165 23.02 -20.11 10.16
C ILE A 165 22.53 -19.24 11.32
N PHE A 166 21.75 -19.83 12.23
CA PHE A 166 21.20 -19.18 13.41
C PHE A 166 21.97 -19.65 14.64
N VAL A 167 22.90 -18.82 15.13
CA VAL A 167 23.74 -19.12 16.29
C VAL A 167 22.99 -18.84 17.59
N GLY A 168 23.10 -19.73 18.57
CA GLY A 168 22.45 -19.58 19.88
C GLY A 168 20.92 -19.79 19.83
N THR A 169 20.38 -20.28 18.71
CA THR A 169 18.94 -20.40 18.48
C THR A 169 18.58 -21.79 17.96
N SER A 170 17.76 -22.52 18.73
CA SER A 170 17.01 -23.67 18.25
C SER A 170 15.68 -23.18 17.67
N LEU A 171 15.49 -23.27 16.36
CA LEU A 171 14.25 -22.82 15.73
C LEU A 171 13.11 -23.79 16.03
N ASN A 172 11.93 -23.26 16.33
CA ASN A 172 10.73 -24.09 16.48
C ASN A 172 10.06 -24.39 15.12
N ALA A 173 9.12 -25.35 15.12
CA ALA A 173 8.42 -25.77 13.90
C ALA A 173 7.79 -24.62 13.10
N THR A 174 7.18 -23.64 13.77
CA THR A 174 6.58 -22.47 13.11
C THR A 174 7.63 -21.60 12.42
N GLN A 175 8.77 -21.39 13.08
CA GLN A 175 9.88 -20.62 12.49
C GLN A 175 10.47 -21.33 11.28
N VAL A 176 10.62 -22.65 11.34
CA VAL A 176 11.10 -23.46 10.20
C VAL A 176 10.09 -23.43 9.04
N LEU A 177 8.80 -23.58 9.33
CA LEU A 177 7.74 -23.48 8.32
C LEU A 177 7.74 -22.11 7.64
N ASN A 178 8.02 -21.03 8.37
CA ASN A 178 8.16 -19.70 7.79
C ASN A 178 9.40 -19.62 6.86
N LEU A 179 10.54 -20.23 7.22
CA LEU A 179 11.70 -20.27 6.32
C LEU A 179 11.39 -21.02 5.01
N TYR A 180 10.54 -22.04 5.06
CA TYR A 180 10.07 -22.75 3.86
C TYR A 180 9.07 -21.93 3.04
N THR A 181 8.08 -21.32 3.69
CA THR A 181 6.95 -20.63 3.04
C THR A 181 7.25 -19.18 2.67
N THR A 182 8.28 -18.55 3.21
CA THR A 182 8.66 -17.15 2.89
C THR A 182 9.01 -16.92 1.42
N ASN A 183 9.25 -17.99 0.64
CA ASN A 183 9.41 -17.94 -0.82
C ASN A 183 8.12 -18.18 -1.62
N THR A 184 6.99 -18.35 -0.94
CA THR A 184 5.68 -18.55 -1.53
C THR A 184 4.71 -17.57 -0.84
N ILE A 185 4.56 -16.36 -1.38
CA ILE A 185 3.38 -15.54 -1.09
C ILE A 185 2.20 -16.22 -1.81
N THR A 186 1.79 -17.39 -1.34
CA THR A 186 0.46 -17.92 -1.63
C THR A 186 -0.45 -17.29 -0.59
N THR A 187 -1.09 -16.18 -0.98
CA THR A 187 -2.31 -15.64 -0.38
C THR A 187 -2.46 -15.96 1.11
N ALA A 188 -1.93 -15.10 1.98
CA ALA A 188 -2.28 -15.17 3.40
C ALA A 188 -3.80 -15.07 3.51
N SER A 189 -4.48 -16.19 3.79
CA SER A 189 -5.89 -16.17 4.16
C SER A 189 -5.99 -15.41 5.48
N ILE A 190 -6.51 -14.18 5.41
CA ILE A 190 -6.80 -13.34 6.56
C ILE A 190 -8.00 -13.98 7.26
N ASN A 191 -7.76 -14.97 8.13
CA ASN A 191 -8.80 -15.51 9.00
C ASN A 191 -9.13 -14.47 10.07
N ASN A 192 -10.40 -14.46 10.53
CA ASN A 192 -11.14 -13.48 11.34
C ASN A 192 -10.46 -12.86 12.59
N THR A 193 -9.21 -13.18 12.88
CA THR A 193 -8.45 -12.77 14.05
C THR A 193 -7.08 -12.15 13.74
N ASN A 194 -6.57 -12.25 12.50
CA ASN A 194 -5.19 -11.84 12.18
C ASN A 194 -5.16 -10.67 11.20
N ALA A 195 -4.82 -9.50 11.72
CA ALA A 195 -4.47 -8.32 10.92
C ALA A 195 -3.37 -8.61 9.89
N PHE A 196 -3.57 -8.24 8.63
CA PHE A 196 -2.48 -8.20 7.67
C PHE A 196 -1.66 -6.93 7.92
N LYS A 197 -0.53 -7.11 8.61
CA LYS A 197 0.36 -6.03 9.02
C LYS A 197 1.56 -5.99 8.09
N ILE A 198 1.68 -4.94 7.27
CA ILE A 198 2.94 -4.64 6.60
C ILE A 198 3.77 -3.81 7.57
N LYS A 199 4.70 -4.45 8.28
CA LYS A 199 5.70 -3.75 9.09
C LYS A 199 6.78 -3.18 8.16
N THR A 200 6.63 -1.93 7.76
CA THR A 200 7.75 -1.17 7.19
C THR A 200 8.55 -0.54 8.33
N LYS A 201 9.75 -1.07 8.62
CA LYS A 201 10.71 -0.39 9.51
C LYS A 201 11.39 0.71 8.70
N TYR A 202 10.88 1.93 8.75
CA TYR A 202 11.62 3.10 8.25
C TYR A 202 12.69 3.47 9.29
N ILE A 203 13.95 3.12 9.03
CA ILE A 203 15.10 3.62 9.82
C ILE A 203 15.56 4.93 9.17
N SER A 204 15.03 6.06 9.63
CA SER A 204 15.62 7.37 9.36
C SER A 204 16.08 7.98 10.69
N ASN A 205 17.32 8.46 10.72
CA ASN A 205 18.15 8.69 11.91
C ASN A 205 17.64 9.65 13.02
N ASN A 206 16.38 10.08 13.08
CA ASN A 206 15.97 11.12 14.05
C ASN A 206 14.52 11.04 14.60
N PHE A 207 13.85 9.89 14.60
CA PHE A 207 12.58 9.75 15.34
C PHE A 207 12.61 8.55 16.30
N THR A 208 12.18 8.78 17.55
CA THR A 208 12.17 7.78 18.63
C THR A 208 10.86 6.96 18.69
N SER A 209 10.02 7.00 17.65
CA SER A 209 8.71 6.32 17.61
C SER A 209 8.57 5.48 16.34
N ASN A 210 8.06 4.25 16.45
CA ASN A 210 7.76 3.40 15.32
C ASN A 210 6.33 3.68 14.81
N TYR A 211 6.19 3.86 13.49
CA TYR A 211 4.90 3.95 12.82
C TYR A 211 4.65 2.66 12.03
N GLU A 212 3.47 2.07 12.18
CA GLU A 212 3.05 0.88 11.43
C GLU A 212 1.79 1.18 10.62
N LEU A 213 1.84 0.92 9.30
CA LEU A 213 0.66 0.92 8.44
C LEU A 213 0.00 -0.46 8.53
N GLN A 214 -1.23 -0.50 9.05
CA GLN A 214 -1.96 -1.75 9.27
C GLN A 214 -3.23 -1.77 8.43
N LEU A 215 -3.46 -2.88 7.72
CA LEU A 215 -4.77 -3.21 7.17
C LEU A 215 -5.45 -4.17 8.15
N LEU A 216 -6.46 -3.66 8.85
CA LEU A 216 -7.13 -4.38 9.92
C LEU A 216 -8.51 -4.83 9.47
N PRO A 217 -8.87 -6.11 9.64
CA PRO A 217 -10.27 -6.55 9.54
C PRO A 217 -11.14 -5.73 10.50
N TYR A 218 -12.33 -5.36 10.06
CA TYR A 218 -13.33 -4.62 10.83
C TYR A 218 -14.71 -5.22 10.52
N ASN A 219 -15.53 -5.44 11.55
CA ASN A 219 -16.89 -5.99 11.40
C ASN A 219 -17.02 -7.23 10.50
N ILE A 220 -16.14 -8.22 10.66
CA ILE A 220 -16.17 -9.46 9.87
C ILE A 220 -17.31 -10.37 10.35
N THR A 221 -18.17 -10.82 9.44
CA THR A 221 -19.16 -11.88 9.67
C THR A 221 -19.05 -12.94 8.58
N SER A 222 -19.90 -13.98 8.58
CA SER A 222 -19.85 -15.04 7.56
C SER A 222 -20.05 -14.53 6.13
N ASN A 223 -20.72 -13.38 5.96
CA ASN A 223 -21.09 -12.82 4.66
C ASN A 223 -20.56 -11.40 4.42
N LYS A 224 -19.78 -10.85 5.36
CA LYS A 224 -19.32 -9.45 5.34
C LYS A 224 -17.89 -9.36 5.80
N ALA A 225 -17.08 -8.59 5.08
CA ALA A 225 -15.72 -8.28 5.47
C ALA A 225 -15.39 -6.81 5.20
N ASP A 226 -15.37 -5.98 6.26
CA ASP A 226 -14.86 -4.61 6.15
C ASP A 226 -13.38 -4.57 6.53
N TYR A 227 -12.66 -3.57 6.02
CA TYR A 227 -11.24 -3.37 6.30
C TYR A 227 -10.94 -1.90 6.60
N LYS A 228 -10.04 -1.65 7.57
CA LYS A 228 -9.54 -0.32 7.91
C LYS A 228 -8.06 -0.21 7.62
N LEU A 229 -7.67 0.86 6.95
CA LEU A 229 -6.27 1.30 6.88
C LEU A 229 -5.98 2.24 8.04
N LYS A 230 -5.01 1.88 8.88
CA LYS A 230 -4.60 2.65 10.04
C LYS A 230 -3.10 2.93 10.04
N ILE A 231 -2.71 4.09 10.54
CA ILE A 231 -1.34 4.35 10.99
C ILE A 231 -1.36 4.25 12.51
N VAL A 232 -0.51 3.37 13.05
CA VAL A 232 -0.37 3.17 14.50
C VAL A 232 0.99 3.70 14.92
N ASN A 233 1.00 4.59 15.92
CA ASN A 233 2.21 5.05 16.60
C ASN A 233 2.38 4.23 17.89
N ASP A 234 3.56 3.64 18.10
CA ASP A 234 3.84 2.80 19.27
C ASP A 234 3.84 3.55 20.62
N LYS A 235 3.97 4.89 20.62
CA LYS A 235 3.97 5.71 21.84
C LYS A 235 2.65 6.42 22.16
N THR A 236 1.75 6.54 21.20
CA THR A 236 0.43 7.18 21.41
C THR A 236 -0.64 6.25 20.88
N LEU A 237 -1.50 5.74 21.78
CA LEU A 237 -2.68 4.90 21.46
C LEU A 237 -3.73 5.63 20.59
N VAL A 238 -3.38 6.72 19.91
CA VAL A 238 -4.25 7.47 19.03
C VAL A 238 -4.17 6.84 17.64
N SER A 239 -4.89 5.74 17.45
CA SER A 239 -5.11 5.20 16.11
C SER A 239 -6.04 6.15 15.34
N ARG A 240 -5.57 6.77 14.25
CA ARG A 240 -6.45 7.49 13.33
C ARG A 240 -6.95 6.50 12.29
N ASN A 241 -8.27 6.33 12.19
CA ASN A 241 -8.87 5.63 11.05
C ASN A 241 -8.76 6.56 9.85
N ILE A 242 -7.89 6.24 8.89
CA ILE A 242 -7.65 7.12 7.74
C ILE A 242 -8.61 6.76 6.61
N LEU A 243 -8.73 5.47 6.32
CA LEU A 243 -9.57 4.94 5.24
C LEU A 243 -10.31 3.69 5.73
N ASN A 244 -11.61 3.66 5.50
CA ASN A 244 -12.49 2.54 5.79
C ASN A 244 -13.10 2.05 4.48
N LEU A 245 -12.92 0.76 4.18
CA LEU A 245 -13.48 0.09 3.01
C LEU A 245 -14.49 -0.93 3.51
N THR A 246 -15.76 -0.74 3.15
CA THR A 246 -16.82 -1.67 3.55
C THR A 246 -17.07 -2.72 2.47
N ASP A 247 -17.60 -3.87 2.88
CA ASP A 247 -18.09 -4.92 1.97
C ASP A 247 -19.18 -4.45 1.01
N SER A 248 -19.93 -3.41 1.40
CA SER A 248 -20.92 -2.74 0.57
C SER A 248 -20.32 -1.83 -0.51
N GLY A 249 -18.99 -1.72 -0.58
CA GLY A 249 -18.27 -0.88 -1.55
C GLY A 249 -18.17 0.60 -1.18
N ASN A 250 -18.53 0.98 0.06
CA ASN A 250 -18.42 2.36 0.51
C ASN A 250 -16.99 2.65 1.01
N ILE A 251 -16.54 3.88 0.77
CA ILE A 251 -15.27 4.42 1.19
C ILE A 251 -15.52 5.53 2.22
N GLY A 252 -15.12 5.29 3.47
CA GLY A 252 -15.14 6.30 4.52
C GLY A 252 -13.75 6.89 4.75
N ILE A 253 -13.61 8.22 4.75
CA ILE A 253 -12.39 8.90 5.19
C ILE A 253 -12.68 9.54 6.55
N ASN A 254 -11.99 9.05 7.59
CA ASN A 254 -12.17 9.45 8.99
C ASN A 254 -13.60 9.22 9.53
N ILE A 255 -14.29 8.19 9.01
CA ILE A 255 -15.60 7.72 9.49
C ILE A 255 -15.72 6.19 9.46
N ASP A 256 -16.35 5.64 10.50
CA ASP A 256 -16.45 4.19 10.72
C ASP A 256 -17.64 3.52 10.04
N ASN A 257 -18.72 4.26 9.77
CA ASN A 257 -19.91 3.75 9.11
C ASN A 257 -20.34 4.69 7.96
N PRO A 258 -19.65 4.64 6.81
CA PRO A 258 -19.97 5.50 5.68
C PRO A 258 -21.39 5.21 5.16
N GLN A 259 -22.19 6.28 4.95
CA GLN A 259 -23.60 6.20 4.50
C GLN A 259 -23.74 6.41 2.98
N SER A 260 -22.62 6.57 2.28
CA SER A 260 -22.51 6.84 0.84
C SER A 260 -21.25 6.18 0.28
N LEU A 261 -21.19 5.99 -1.05
CA LEU A 261 -20.04 5.39 -1.74
C LEU A 261 -18.71 6.07 -1.38
N LEU A 262 -18.73 7.39 -1.19
CA LEU A 262 -17.65 8.15 -0.58
C LEU A 262 -18.24 9.02 0.53
N HIS A 263 -17.75 8.85 1.76
CA HIS A 263 -18.12 9.68 2.90
C HIS A 263 -16.86 10.28 3.52
N LEU A 264 -16.66 11.58 3.30
CA LEU A 264 -15.60 12.37 3.92
C LEU A 264 -16.15 12.98 5.22
N HIS A 265 -15.47 12.76 6.33
CA HIS A 265 -15.92 13.25 7.62
C HIS A 265 -14.78 13.86 8.44
N ASN A 266 -15.08 14.96 9.12
CA ASN A 266 -14.19 15.54 10.12
C ASN A 266 -14.85 15.40 11.49
N ASN A 267 -14.22 14.63 12.40
CA ASN A 267 -14.73 14.34 13.74
C ASN A 267 -14.63 15.54 14.70
N ASN A 268 -13.97 16.63 14.29
CA ASN A 268 -13.95 17.87 15.07
C ASN A 268 -15.27 18.62 14.87
N ASN A 269 -15.88 19.09 15.97
CA ASN A 269 -17.00 20.02 15.89
C ASN A 269 -16.59 21.24 15.04
N LEU A 270 -17.40 21.60 14.04
CA LEU A 270 -17.09 22.68 13.09
C LEU A 270 -15.81 22.43 12.28
N GLY A 271 -15.46 21.17 12.04
CA GLY A 271 -14.34 20.79 11.19
C GLY A 271 -14.66 20.95 9.70
N GLU A 272 -13.75 21.54 8.94
CA GLU A 272 -13.86 21.59 7.48
C GLU A 272 -13.80 20.19 6.87
N VAL A 273 -14.61 19.98 5.83
CA VAL A 273 -14.49 18.87 4.89
C VAL A 273 -14.27 19.44 3.50
N LYS A 274 -13.11 19.13 2.90
CA LYS A 274 -12.66 19.68 1.62
C LYS A 274 -12.20 18.58 0.66
N ILE A 275 -12.62 18.67 -0.59
CA ILE A 275 -11.98 18.00 -1.73
C ILE A 275 -11.18 19.09 -2.45
N SER A 276 -9.85 18.93 -2.56
CA SER A 276 -8.95 19.91 -3.17
C SER A 276 -8.22 19.32 -4.36
N LEU A 277 -8.10 20.09 -5.44
CA LEU A 277 -7.29 19.77 -6.62
C LEU A 277 -6.24 20.87 -6.79
N THR A 278 -4.98 20.52 -6.65
CA THR A 278 -3.84 21.41 -6.88
C THR A 278 -2.79 20.71 -7.75
N ASP A 279 -1.89 21.51 -8.33
CA ASP A 279 -0.79 21.07 -9.17
C ASP A 279 0.46 21.95 -8.95
N GLY A 280 1.52 21.70 -9.71
CA GLY A 280 2.75 22.48 -9.59
C GLY A 280 2.62 23.97 -9.93
N ASN A 281 1.56 24.38 -10.61
CA ASN A 281 1.31 25.77 -11.00
C ASN A 281 0.51 26.53 -9.94
N THR A 282 -0.47 25.86 -9.35
CA THR A 282 -1.40 26.41 -8.35
C THR A 282 -0.82 26.38 -6.94
N GLY A 283 0.06 25.43 -6.64
CA GLY A 283 0.71 25.31 -5.33
C GLY A 283 0.11 24.21 -4.45
N THR A 284 0.31 24.31 -3.13
CA THR A 284 -0.07 23.27 -2.15
C THR A 284 -0.62 23.83 -0.83
N ASN A 285 -0.87 25.13 -0.73
CA ASN A 285 -1.44 25.76 0.45
C ASN A 285 -2.97 25.60 0.52
N ASN A 286 -3.57 26.03 1.62
CA ASN A 286 -5.02 25.93 1.81
C ASN A 286 -5.83 26.76 0.81
N ASN A 287 -5.19 27.79 0.22
CA ASN A 287 -5.79 28.76 -0.68
C ASN A 287 -5.29 28.59 -2.12
N ASP A 288 -4.92 27.37 -2.49
CA ASP A 288 -4.42 27.05 -3.81
C ASP A 288 -5.39 26.09 -4.52
N GLY A 289 -5.52 26.25 -5.84
CA GLY A 289 -6.27 25.38 -6.74
C GLY A 289 -7.79 25.46 -6.64
N PHE A 290 -8.44 24.34 -6.96
CA PHE A 290 -9.90 24.20 -6.96
C PHE A 290 -10.38 23.36 -5.77
N ALA A 291 -11.54 23.71 -5.21
CA ALA A 291 -12.10 22.98 -4.08
C ALA A 291 -13.63 22.92 -4.03
N ILE A 292 -14.12 21.83 -3.44
CA ILE A 292 -15.50 21.68 -2.95
C ILE A 292 -15.41 21.57 -1.43
N ILE A 293 -16.09 22.46 -0.72
CA ILE A 293 -15.85 22.70 0.71
C ILE A 293 -17.18 22.75 1.46
N LYS A 294 -17.25 22.10 2.63
CA LYS A 294 -18.09 22.51 3.76
C LYS A 294 -17.15 23.10 4.81
N ASP A 295 -17.26 24.40 5.09
CA ASP A 295 -16.37 25.09 6.02
C ASP A 295 -16.80 24.91 7.50
N SER A 296 -16.05 25.53 8.40
CA SER A 296 -16.33 25.50 9.85
C SER A 296 -17.60 26.22 10.27
N ASN A 297 -18.16 27.07 9.41
CA ASN A 297 -19.46 27.72 9.63
C ASN A 297 -20.59 26.95 8.94
N GLU A 298 -20.31 25.72 8.49
CA GLU A 298 -21.22 24.87 7.74
C GLU A 298 -21.62 25.41 6.35
N LYS A 299 -20.92 26.44 5.87
CA LYS A 299 -21.15 26.97 4.53
C LYS A 299 -20.56 26.02 3.50
N CYS A 300 -21.35 25.69 2.49
CA CYS A 300 -20.91 24.92 1.35
C CYS A 300 -20.46 25.84 0.21
N SER A 301 -19.35 25.53 -0.46
CA SER A 301 -18.86 26.28 -1.61
C SER A 301 -18.19 25.39 -2.67
N ILE A 302 -18.24 25.88 -3.91
CA ILE A 302 -17.37 25.47 -5.00
C ILE A 302 -16.46 26.67 -5.26
N TRP A 303 -15.14 26.49 -5.14
CA TRP A 303 -14.20 27.59 -5.11
C TRP A 303 -13.01 27.35 -6.03
N ASN A 304 -12.68 28.35 -6.85
CA ASN A 304 -11.39 28.43 -7.53
C ASN A 304 -10.57 29.51 -6.82
N TYR A 305 -9.46 29.14 -6.19
CA TYR A 305 -8.60 30.09 -5.49
C TYR A 305 -7.64 30.83 -6.42
N GLU A 306 -7.49 30.33 -7.64
CA GLU A 306 -6.63 30.91 -8.65
C GLU A 306 -7.21 32.18 -9.26
N ASN A 307 -6.34 33.07 -9.73
CA ASN A 307 -6.72 34.30 -10.44
C ASN A 307 -7.17 34.02 -11.89
N THR A 308 -8.12 33.09 -12.06
CA THR A 308 -8.68 32.65 -13.34
C THR A 308 -10.15 32.27 -13.17
N SER A 309 -10.83 31.96 -14.27
CA SER A 309 -12.27 31.74 -14.30
C SER A 309 -12.71 30.43 -13.62
N LEU A 310 -13.90 30.42 -13.02
CA LEU A 310 -14.64 29.22 -12.65
C LEU A 310 -15.74 28.95 -13.70
N VAL A 311 -15.79 27.74 -14.25
CA VAL A 311 -16.67 27.40 -15.38
C VAL A 311 -17.59 26.23 -15.02
N LEU A 312 -18.85 26.33 -15.42
CA LEU A 312 -19.80 25.22 -15.47
C LEU A 312 -20.18 24.96 -16.94
N GLY A 313 -20.02 23.73 -17.41
CA GLY A 313 -20.18 23.40 -18.82
C GLY A 313 -20.96 22.10 -19.08
N THR A 314 -21.56 22.01 -20.26
CA THR A 314 -22.22 20.80 -20.76
C THR A 314 -22.02 20.68 -22.28
N ASN A 315 -21.88 19.45 -22.78
CA ASN A 315 -21.62 19.18 -24.20
C ASN A 315 -20.38 19.94 -24.72
N ASN A 316 -19.28 19.89 -23.97
CA ASN A 316 -18.00 20.54 -24.31
C ASN A 316 -18.10 22.06 -24.56
N LEU A 317 -19.04 22.74 -23.89
CA LEU A 317 -19.22 24.19 -23.97
C LEU A 317 -19.39 24.79 -22.57
N GLU A 318 -18.82 25.97 -22.36
CA GLU A 318 -19.06 26.78 -21.18
C GLU A 318 -20.50 27.30 -21.18
N ARG A 319 -21.25 27.04 -20.11
CA ARG A 319 -22.63 27.51 -19.94
C ARG A 319 -22.71 28.67 -18.98
N ILE A 320 -21.94 28.58 -17.89
CA ILE A 320 -21.76 29.66 -16.92
C ILE A 320 -20.26 29.86 -16.71
N THR A 321 -19.80 31.09 -16.84
CA THR A 321 -18.41 31.46 -16.62
C THR A 321 -18.35 32.59 -15.62
N VAL A 322 -17.65 32.39 -14.51
CA VAL A 322 -17.35 33.43 -13.52
C VAL A 322 -15.90 33.82 -13.70
N LEU A 323 -15.66 35.02 -14.21
CA LEU A 323 -14.31 35.55 -14.40
C LEU A 323 -13.69 35.90 -13.03
N ASN A 324 -12.36 35.98 -12.99
CA ASN A 324 -11.60 36.42 -11.83
C ASN A 324 -11.94 37.85 -11.35
N ASN A 325 -12.50 38.69 -12.23
CA ASN A 325 -13.01 40.04 -11.89
C ASN A 325 -14.45 40.04 -11.33
N GLY A 326 -15.03 38.85 -11.15
CA GLY A 326 -16.37 38.62 -10.60
C GLY A 326 -17.52 38.84 -11.59
N ASN A 327 -17.26 39.00 -12.88
CA ASN A 327 -18.32 39.04 -13.89
C ASN A 327 -18.81 37.62 -14.20
N VAL A 328 -20.12 37.46 -14.33
CA VAL A 328 -20.78 36.18 -14.61
C VAL A 328 -21.38 36.20 -16.01
N GLY A 329 -20.94 35.30 -16.87
CA GLY A 329 -21.50 35.06 -18.20
C GLY A 329 -22.41 33.85 -18.19
N ILE A 330 -23.58 33.94 -18.85
CA ILE A 330 -24.44 32.79 -19.16
C ILE A 330 -24.57 32.71 -20.69
N GLY A 331 -24.08 31.61 -21.29
CA GLY A 331 -24.01 31.46 -22.75
C GLY A 331 -22.96 32.35 -23.44
N THR A 332 -22.11 33.03 -22.66
CA THR A 332 -20.96 33.81 -23.12
C THR A 332 -19.76 33.55 -22.22
N THR A 333 -18.57 33.46 -22.79
CA THR A 333 -17.30 33.24 -22.07
C THR A 333 -16.58 34.55 -21.73
N LEU A 334 -17.03 35.67 -22.30
CA LEU A 334 -16.43 37.01 -22.16
C LEU A 334 -17.46 38.03 -21.68
N PRO A 335 -18.05 37.87 -20.47
CA PRO A 335 -19.03 38.82 -19.95
C PRO A 335 -18.42 40.21 -19.76
N THR A 336 -18.99 41.22 -20.42
CA THR A 336 -18.55 42.62 -20.25
C THR A 336 -19.22 43.32 -19.06
N GLU A 337 -20.31 42.76 -18.57
CA GLU A 337 -21.09 43.26 -17.43
C GLU A 337 -21.04 42.30 -16.24
N LYS A 338 -21.52 42.74 -15.08
CA LYS A 338 -21.56 41.91 -13.86
C LYS A 338 -22.35 40.62 -14.05
N LEU A 339 -23.44 40.70 -14.81
CA LEU A 339 -24.19 39.57 -15.32
C LEU A 339 -24.44 39.83 -16.80
N ASP A 340 -23.90 38.98 -17.66
CA ASP A 340 -24.07 39.06 -19.12
C ASP A 340 -24.68 37.75 -19.63
N VAL A 341 -25.83 37.83 -20.27
CA VAL A 341 -26.57 36.67 -20.77
C VAL A 341 -26.70 36.76 -22.27
N ASN A 342 -26.04 35.86 -22.99
CA ASN A 342 -26.20 35.72 -24.43
C ASN A 342 -27.42 34.85 -24.72
N GLY A 343 -28.60 35.46 -24.68
CA GLY A 343 -29.88 34.80 -24.92
C GLY A 343 -31.04 35.50 -24.24
N ASN A 344 -32.19 34.83 -24.20
CA ASN A 344 -33.39 35.33 -23.54
C ASN A 344 -33.37 34.99 -22.05
N ILE A 345 -33.78 35.93 -21.20
CA ILE A 345 -33.99 35.73 -19.76
C ILE A 345 -35.50 35.65 -19.51
N ASN A 346 -35.98 34.55 -18.94
CA ASN A 346 -37.35 34.44 -18.43
C ASN A 346 -37.34 34.57 -16.91
N VAL A 347 -37.88 35.67 -16.39
CA VAL A 347 -37.92 35.99 -14.96
C VAL A 347 -39.28 36.55 -14.59
N THR A 348 -39.80 36.17 -13.43
CA THR A 348 -41.09 36.64 -12.92
C THR A 348 -41.08 38.14 -12.62
N GLU A 349 -39.97 38.65 -12.05
CA GLU A 349 -39.80 40.05 -11.71
C GLU A 349 -38.33 40.47 -11.85
N ILE A 350 -38.10 41.70 -12.32
CA ILE A 350 -36.80 42.38 -12.28
C ILE A 350 -36.95 43.58 -11.33
N LEU A 351 -36.84 43.34 -10.02
CA LEU A 351 -36.85 44.40 -9.01
C LEU A 351 -35.42 44.76 -8.61
N LYS A 352 -34.95 45.95 -8.98
CA LYS A 352 -33.74 46.55 -8.40
C LYS A 352 -34.21 47.56 -7.36
N GLY A 353 -33.96 47.31 -6.07
CA GLY A 353 -34.49 48.06 -4.92
C GLY A 353 -34.63 49.57 -5.11
N GLY A 354 -35.81 50.02 -5.57
CA GLY A 354 -36.14 51.43 -5.79
C GLY A 354 -35.38 52.15 -6.91
N VAL A 355 -34.63 51.45 -7.76
CA VAL A 355 -33.85 52.07 -8.85
C VAL A 355 -34.63 52.04 -10.15
N ASN A 356 -34.85 53.23 -10.73
CA ASN A 356 -35.36 53.37 -12.09
C ASN A 356 -34.48 52.54 -13.05
N ILE A 357 -35.07 51.63 -13.82
CA ILE A 357 -34.34 50.92 -14.89
C ILE A 357 -34.19 51.91 -16.05
N SER A 358 -33.11 52.69 -16.04
CA SER A 358 -32.93 53.85 -16.92
C SER A 358 -32.73 53.50 -18.40
N ASN A 359 -32.51 52.22 -18.75
CA ASN A 359 -32.07 51.79 -20.08
C ASN A 359 -32.63 50.40 -20.47
N ILE A 360 -33.96 50.17 -20.36
CA ILE A 360 -34.55 48.99 -21.02
C ILE A 360 -34.67 49.28 -22.52
N PHE A 361 -33.67 48.89 -23.30
CA PHE A 361 -33.76 48.90 -24.75
C PHE A 361 -34.55 47.67 -25.21
N VAL A 362 -35.83 47.83 -25.54
CA VAL A 362 -36.64 46.74 -26.10
C VAL A 362 -36.77 46.94 -27.60
N THR A 363 -36.28 45.97 -28.35
CA THR A 363 -36.21 46.04 -29.82
C THR A 363 -37.54 45.68 -30.49
N SER A 364 -38.48 45.04 -29.79
CA SER A 364 -39.91 44.95 -30.16
C SER A 364 -40.72 44.27 -29.04
N ASN A 365 -41.99 44.68 -28.85
CA ASN A 365 -43.00 44.07 -27.97
C ASN A 365 -42.75 44.12 -26.44
N ILE A 366 -42.66 45.32 -25.85
CA ILE A 366 -43.16 45.52 -24.46
C ILE A 366 -44.68 45.65 -24.50
N LEU A 367 -45.40 44.66 -25.02
CA LEU A 367 -46.86 44.70 -24.91
C LEU A 367 -47.42 43.29 -24.88
N GLN A 368 -47.46 42.72 -23.67
CA GLN A 368 -48.41 41.65 -23.37
C GLN A 368 -49.28 42.13 -22.21
N THR A 369 -50.47 42.58 -22.60
CA THR A 369 -51.75 42.58 -21.86
C THR A 369 -51.64 42.54 -20.33
N ASN A 370 -52.00 43.65 -19.68
CA ASN A 370 -52.18 43.84 -18.22
C ASN A 370 -51.01 44.44 -17.42
N THR A 371 -50.18 45.28 -18.01
CA THR A 371 -49.28 46.16 -17.24
C THR A 371 -49.83 47.58 -17.16
N THR A 372 -50.14 48.05 -15.96
CA THR A 372 -50.25 49.50 -15.68
C THR A 372 -48.84 50.07 -15.76
N LEU A 373 -48.47 50.67 -16.89
CA LEU A 373 -47.28 51.52 -16.95
C LEU A 373 -47.54 52.73 -16.05
N ASN A 374 -46.95 52.74 -14.86
CA ASN A 374 -47.10 53.86 -13.94
C ASN A 374 -46.27 55.04 -14.47
N TYR A 375 -46.86 55.82 -15.38
CA TYR A 375 -46.27 57.00 -16.05
C TYR A 375 -46.10 58.21 -15.11
N ASN A 376 -46.10 58.01 -13.78
CA ASN A 376 -46.22 59.09 -12.79
C ASN A 376 -44.98 59.98 -12.63
N ASN A 377 -43.87 59.71 -13.32
CA ASN A 377 -42.61 60.47 -13.18
C ASN A 377 -42.05 61.01 -14.51
N LEU A 378 -42.84 61.07 -15.57
CA LEU A 378 -42.44 61.80 -16.79
C LEU A 378 -42.87 63.27 -16.67
N VAL A 379 -42.02 64.05 -16.01
CA VAL A 379 -42.08 65.52 -16.06
C VAL A 379 -41.82 65.92 -17.51
N ASN A 380 -42.84 66.49 -18.16
CA ASN A 380 -42.83 67.07 -19.51
C ASN A 380 -42.62 66.10 -20.70
N LYS A 381 -43.72 65.51 -21.23
CA LYS A 381 -44.00 65.60 -22.68
C LYS A 381 -45.53 65.70 -22.95
N PRO A 382 -45.99 66.67 -23.77
CA PRO A 382 -47.41 66.97 -23.96
C PRO A 382 -48.19 66.11 -24.98
N TRP A 383 -47.65 64.96 -25.43
CA TRP A 383 -48.25 64.23 -26.57
C TRP A 383 -48.12 62.72 -26.38
N ILE A 384 -49.24 62.04 -26.17
CA ILE A 384 -49.34 60.57 -26.29
C ILE A 384 -50.29 60.29 -27.46
N ASN A 385 -49.81 59.53 -28.42
CA ASN A 385 -50.59 59.05 -29.55
C ASN A 385 -50.85 57.56 -29.30
N ASP A 386 -52.06 57.20 -28.90
CA ASP A 386 -52.47 55.80 -28.78
C ASP A 386 -53.27 55.42 -30.04
N SER A 387 -52.66 54.63 -30.91
CA SER A 387 -53.33 54.07 -32.08
C SER A 387 -54.03 52.78 -31.65
N PRO A 388 -55.35 52.60 -31.88
CA PRO A 388 -56.08 53.11 -33.05
C PRO A 388 -57.19 54.13 -32.76
N ASN A 389 -57.42 54.56 -31.52
CA ASN A 389 -58.54 55.46 -31.17
C ASN A 389 -58.03 56.82 -30.70
N ASN A 390 -58.07 57.77 -31.63
CA ASN A 390 -57.47 59.09 -31.66
C ASN A 390 -58.05 60.10 -30.64
N ASN A 391 -57.98 59.83 -29.33
CA ASN A 391 -58.40 60.79 -28.30
C ASN A 391 -57.19 61.48 -27.66
N ILE A 392 -57.02 62.77 -27.96
CA ILE A 392 -56.06 63.65 -27.30
C ILE A 392 -56.70 64.17 -25.99
N TYR A 393 -56.11 63.83 -24.84
CA TYR A 393 -56.54 64.35 -23.54
C TYR A 393 -55.58 65.45 -23.06
N TYR A 394 -56.13 66.61 -22.72
CA TYR A 394 -55.40 67.74 -22.15
C TYR A 394 -55.53 67.70 -20.64
N THR A 395 -54.41 67.81 -19.91
CA THR A 395 -54.44 67.86 -18.44
C THR A 395 -54.62 69.28 -17.89
N SER A 396 -54.59 70.32 -18.75
CA SER A 396 -55.26 71.62 -18.57
C SER A 396 -54.98 72.54 -19.77
N GLY A 397 -55.87 73.50 -20.02
CA GLY A 397 -55.74 74.53 -21.08
C GLY A 397 -56.80 74.41 -22.17
N ASN A 398 -57.17 75.56 -22.77
CA ASN A 398 -58.12 75.61 -23.89
C ASN A 398 -57.44 75.12 -25.19
N VAL A 399 -58.17 74.32 -25.95
CA VAL A 399 -57.72 73.73 -27.22
C VAL A 399 -58.32 74.55 -28.36
N GLY A 400 -57.49 75.20 -29.16
CA GLY A 400 -57.93 75.82 -30.40
C GLY A 400 -57.97 74.79 -31.53
N ILE A 401 -59.15 74.56 -32.12
CA ILE A 401 -59.30 73.85 -33.40
C ILE A 401 -59.83 74.84 -34.43
N GLY A 402 -59.03 75.09 -35.47
CA GLY A 402 -59.42 75.82 -36.69
C GLY A 402 -59.50 77.35 -36.53
N THR A 403 -58.61 78.07 -37.22
CA THR A 403 -58.77 79.51 -37.48
C THR A 403 -59.64 79.73 -38.71
N THR A 404 -60.53 80.72 -38.67
CA THR A 404 -60.83 81.55 -39.86
C THR A 404 -60.25 82.93 -39.63
#